data_AF-A0AAW0I9Z6-F1
#
_entry.id   AF-A0AAW0I9Z6-F1
#
_cell.length_a   1.000
_cell.length_b   1.000
_cell.length_c   1.000
_cell.angle_alpha   90.00
_cell.angle_beta   90.00
_cell.angle_gamma   90.00
#
_symmetry.space_group_name_H-M   'P 1'
#
loop_
_entity.id
_entity.type
_entity.pdbx_description
1 polymer ?
#
loop_
_entity_poly.entity_id
_entity_poly.type
_entity_poly.pdbx_seq_one_letter_code
_entity_poly.pdbx_strand_id
1 'polypeptide(L)'
;SKTYLCSWQGETLCFTVDFALGFTCFDSKTKNVLWRFKFSQLKGSSDDGKTRVKLLFQNPDTKQIETKVKLAHTTSGEKGQLVKRRGKETSSS
;
A
#
# COMPACT_ATOMS: atom_id res chain seq x y z
N SER A 1 -1.61 11.90 6.61
CA SER A 1 -0.74 10.73 6.75
C SER A 1 -1.38 9.63 7.60
N LYS A 2 -1.33 8.36 7.18
CA LYS A 2 -1.61 7.17 8.00
C LYS A 2 -0.44 6.21 7.91
N THR A 3 0.02 5.68 9.05
CA THR A 3 1.14 4.73 9.13
C THR A 3 0.66 3.39 9.65
N TYR A 4 1.02 2.33 8.93
CA TYR A 4 0.69 0.95 9.22
C TYR A 4 1.96 0.19 9.54
N LEU A 5 1.89 -0.70 10.53
CA LEU A 5 2.95 -1.67 10.77
C LEU A 5 2.79 -2.82 9.78
N CYS A 6 3.89 -3.14 9.11
CA CYS A 6 3.94 -4.25 8.17
C CYS A 6 5.22 -5.05 8.35
N SER A 7 5.29 -6.23 7.75
CA SER A 7 6.52 -7.01 7.71
C SER A 7 6.87 -7.48 6.30
N TRP A 8 8.17 -7.71 6.10
CA TRP A 8 8.73 -8.28 4.89
C TRP A 8 9.92 -9.16 5.27
N GLN A 9 9.90 -10.44 4.85
CA GLN A 9 10.95 -11.42 5.18
C GLN A 9 11.26 -11.55 6.68
N GLY A 10 10.26 -11.34 7.55
CA GLY A 10 10.43 -11.40 9.00
C GLY A 10 10.82 -10.06 9.66
N GLU A 11 11.22 -9.06 8.89
CA GLU A 11 11.56 -7.74 9.42
C GLU A 11 10.32 -6.85 9.60
N THR A 12 10.29 -6.10 10.71
CA THR A 12 9.20 -5.17 11.01
C THR A 12 9.47 -3.81 10.38
N LEU A 13 8.54 -3.38 9.54
CA LEU A 13 8.59 -2.15 8.75
C LEU A 13 7.40 -1.26 9.08
N CYS A 14 7.56 0.02 8.75
CA CYS A 14 6.46 0.98 8.74
C CYS A 14 6.13 1.33 7.29
N PHE A 15 4.84 1.32 6.98
CA PHE A 15 4.30 1.74 5.71
C PHE A 15 3.37 2.93 5.90
N THR A 16 3.75 4.08 5.37
CA THR A 16 2.99 5.31 5.45
C THR A 16 2.35 5.65 4.11
N VAL A 17 1.07 6.00 4.17
CA VAL A 17 0.32 6.61 3.07
C VAL A 17 0.05 8.06 3.45
N ASP A 18 0.60 8.98 2.67
CA ASP A 18 0.44 10.41 2.85
C ASP A 18 0.01 11.07 1.54
N PHE A 19 -0.93 12.02 1.60
CA PHE A 19 -1.47 12.65 0.40
C PHE A 19 -0.46 13.53 -0.35
N ALA A 20 0.49 14.14 0.36
CA ALA A 20 1.52 14.97 -0.24
C ALA A 20 2.71 14.13 -0.72
N LEU A 21 3.14 13.15 0.08
CA LEU A 21 4.36 12.37 -0.19
C LEU A 21 4.12 11.03 -0.90
N GLY A 22 2.90 10.55 -0.93
CA GLY A 22 2.53 9.24 -1.48
C GLY A 22 2.77 8.08 -0.52
N PHE A 23 3.37 7.03 -1.03
CA PHE A 23 3.65 5.78 -0.34
C PHE A 23 5.10 5.77 0.12
N THR A 24 5.33 5.55 1.41
CA THR A 24 6.69 5.41 1.97
C THR A 24 6.78 4.12 2.76
N CYS A 25 7.85 3.36 2.54
CA CYS A 25 8.21 2.27 3.43
C CYS A 25 9.56 2.53 4.07
N PHE A 26 9.64 2.36 5.38
CA PHE A 26 10.86 2.55 6.14
C PHE A 26 11.00 1.49 7.23
N ASP A 27 12.22 1.24 7.64
CA ASP A 27 12.53 0.32 8.73
C ASP A 27 12.02 0.89 10.06
N SER A 28 11.33 0.06 10.84
CA SER A 28 10.68 0.53 12.07
C SER A 28 11.67 0.91 13.18
N LYS A 29 12.85 0.27 13.20
CA LYS A 29 13.88 0.45 14.23
C LYS A 29 14.81 1.62 13.90
N THR A 30 15.41 1.59 12.71
CA THR A 30 16.41 2.55 12.24
C THR A 30 15.80 3.79 11.58
N LYS A 31 14.52 3.73 11.23
CA LYS A 31 13.81 4.77 10.45
C LYS A 31 14.39 4.99 9.04
N ASN A 32 15.21 4.06 8.54
CA ASN A 32 15.77 4.15 7.19
C ASN A 32 14.67 3.97 6.13
N VAL A 33 14.59 4.88 5.16
CA VAL A 33 13.61 4.81 4.07
C VAL A 33 14.06 3.80 3.02
N LEU A 34 13.32 2.70 2.91
CA LEU A 34 13.59 1.64 1.94
C LEU A 34 13.15 2.04 0.54
N TRP A 35 12.01 2.72 0.42
CA TRP A 35 11.51 3.24 -0.84
C TRP A 35 10.40 4.26 -0.62
N ARG A 36 10.19 5.10 -1.63
CA ARG A 36 9.10 6.08 -1.69
C ARG A 36 8.56 6.17 -3.12
N PHE A 37 7.24 6.16 -3.26
CA PHE A 37 6.54 6.27 -4.55
C PHE A 37 5.39 7.26 -4.44
N LYS A 38 5.17 8.05 -5.49
CA LYS A 38 4.03 8.98 -5.61
C LYS A 38 2.76 8.24 -6.05
N PHE A 39 1.58 8.84 -5.84
CA PHE A 39 0.31 8.29 -6.35
C PHE A 39 0.29 8.14 -7.86
N SER A 40 0.89 9.06 -8.62
CA SER A 40 0.97 8.98 -10.08
C SER A 40 1.73 7.76 -10.59
N GLN A 41 2.59 7.18 -9.75
CA GLN A 41 3.34 5.97 -10.08
C GLN A 41 2.52 4.71 -9.80
N LEU A 42 1.48 4.75 -8.97
CA LEU A 42 0.66 3.58 -8.67
C LEU A 42 -0.21 3.22 -9.88
N LYS A 43 -0.05 2.01 -10.41
CA LYS A 43 -0.86 1.47 -11.52
C LYS A 43 -1.92 0.48 -11.07
N GLY A 44 -1.75 -0.12 -9.90
CA GLY A 44 -2.71 -1.05 -9.36
C GLY A 44 -2.39 -1.43 -7.92
N SER A 45 -3.44 -1.79 -7.20
CA SER A 45 -3.36 -2.33 -5.85
C SER A 45 -4.31 -3.51 -5.72
N SER A 46 -3.92 -4.51 -4.97
CA SER A 46 -4.76 -5.66 -4.63
C SER A 46 -4.42 -6.12 -3.23
N ASP A 47 -5.42 -6.54 -2.47
CA ASP A 47 -5.25 -7.25 -1.21
C ASP A 47 -5.75 -8.68 -1.33
N ASP A 48 -5.29 -9.55 -0.42
CA ASP A 48 -5.74 -10.94 -0.33
C ASP A 48 -6.93 -11.14 0.61
N GLY A 49 -7.56 -10.05 1.08
CA GLY A 49 -8.66 -10.06 2.05
C GLY A 49 -8.26 -10.44 3.48
N LYS A 50 -6.97 -10.69 3.73
CA LYS A 50 -6.47 -11.12 5.04
C LYS A 50 -5.49 -10.10 5.60
N THR A 51 -4.26 -10.15 5.12
CA THR A 51 -3.15 -9.37 5.68
C THR A 51 -2.18 -8.90 4.61
N ARG A 52 -2.34 -9.27 3.34
CA ARG A 52 -1.33 -8.98 2.33
C ARG A 52 -1.85 -7.98 1.33
N VAL A 53 -1.06 -6.93 1.12
CA VAL A 53 -1.32 -5.92 0.10
C VAL A 53 -0.20 -5.97 -0.92
N LYS A 54 -0.59 -5.99 -2.19
CA LYS A 54 0.28 -5.89 -3.36
C LYS A 54 0.05 -4.54 -4.03
N LEU A 55 1.14 -3.82 -4.28
CA LEU A 55 1.14 -2.54 -4.97
C LEU A 55 2.02 -2.64 -6.23
N LEU A 56 1.53 -2.09 -7.32
CA LEU A 56 2.21 -2.04 -8.62
C LEU A 56 2.58 -0.59 -8.90
N PHE A 57 3.88 -0.30 -8.94
CA PHE A 57 4.40 1.03 -9.22
C PHE A 57 5.10 1.06 -10.57
N GLN A 58 4.77 2.03 -11.41
CA GLN A 58 5.51 2.31 -12.63
C GLN A 58 6.67 3.26 -12.34
N ASN A 59 7.86 2.85 -12.74
CA ASN A 59 9.01 3.73 -12.78
C ASN A 59 8.79 4.80 -13.87
N PRO A 60 8.91 6.10 -13.57
CA PRO A 60 8.59 7.18 -14.51
C PRO A 60 9.53 7.19 -15.72
N ASP A 61 10.78 6.75 -15.54
CA ASP A 61 11.84 6.81 -16.55
C ASP A 61 11.81 5.57 -17.44
N THR A 62 11.86 4.38 -16.82
CA THR A 62 11.97 3.11 -17.56
C THR A 62 10.63 2.51 -17.97
N LYS A 63 9.52 3.06 -17.47
CA LYS A 63 8.14 2.54 -17.61
C LYS A 63 7.94 1.12 -17.06
N GLN A 64 8.95 0.53 -16.43
CA GLN A 64 8.87 -0.80 -15.81
C GLN A 64 7.94 -0.80 -14.60
N ILE A 65 7.29 -1.94 -14.37
CA ILE A 65 6.38 -2.12 -13.24
C ILE A 65 7.09 -2.86 -12.10
N GLU A 66 7.28 -2.18 -10.99
CA GLU A 66 7.75 -2.75 -9.73
C GLU A 66 6.59 -3.24 -8.87
N THR A 67 6.68 -4.48 -8.39
CA THR A 67 5.73 -5.03 -7.43
C THR A 67 6.28 -4.92 -6.01
N LYS A 68 5.53 -4.29 -5.10
CA LYS A 68 5.81 -4.30 -3.66
C LYS A 68 4.70 -5.06 -2.92
N VAL A 69 5.07 -6.11 -2.19
CA VAL A 69 4.15 -6.87 -1.33
C VAL A 69 4.45 -6.55 0.13
N LYS A 70 3.41 -6.30 0.92
CA LYS A 70 3.52 -6.02 2.36
C LYS A 70 2.52 -6.85 3.15
N LEU A 71 2.99 -7.45 4.23
CA LEU A 71 2.17 -8.14 5.21
C LEU A 71 1.76 -7.12 6.27
N ALA A 72 0.52 -6.65 6.26
CA ALA A 72 -0.03 -5.84 7.34
C ALA A 72 -0.09 -6.66 8.63
N HIS A 73 0.38 -6.08 9.72
CA HIS A 73 0.10 -6.61 11.05
C HIS A 73 -1.29 -6.12 11.45
N THR A 74 -2.26 -7.02 11.45
CA THR A 74 -3.55 -6.77 12.11
C THR A 74 -3.34 -6.97 13.60
N THR A 75 -3.16 -5.88 14.36
CA THR A 75 -3.42 -5.90 15.79
C THR A 75 -4.90 -6.26 15.93
N SER A 76 -5.20 -7.47 16.41
CA SER A 76 -6.56 -7.94 16.65
C SER A 76 -7.23 -6.99 17.64
N GLY A 77 -8.00 -6.00 17.16
CA GLY A 77 -8.60 -4.99 18.03
C GLY A 77 -9.55 -3.99 17.38
N GLU A 78 -9.47 -3.73 16.07
CA GLU A 78 -10.43 -2.82 15.43
C GLU A 78 -10.87 -3.36 14.06
N LYS A 79 -12.14 -3.79 13.97
CA LYS A 79 -12.78 -4.18 12.71
C LYS A 79 -13.02 -2.93 11.86
N GLY A 80 -12.00 -2.51 11.10
CA GLY A 80 -12.17 -1.53 10.02
C GLY A 80 -12.88 -2.18 8.83
N GLN A 81 -14.20 -2.00 8.75
CA GLN A 81 -15.00 -2.38 7.59
C GLN A 81 -14.57 -1.55 6.37
N LEU A 82 -13.77 -2.14 5.48
CA LEU A 82 -13.52 -1.57 4.17
C LEU A 82 -14.80 -1.71 3.34
N VAL A 83 -15.65 -0.68 3.37
CA VAL A 83 -16.86 -0.60 2.55
C VAL A 83 -16.46 -0.69 1.07
N LYS A 84 -16.75 -1.83 0.45
CA LYS A 84 -16.71 -2.05 -0.99
C LYS A 84 -17.78 -1.15 -1.62
N ARG A 85 -17.41 0.06 -2.06
CA ARG A 85 -18.28 0.89 -2.89
C ARG A 85 -18.43 0.18 -4.25
N ARG A 86 -19.57 -0.47 -4.44
CA ARG A 86 -20.03 -0.96 -5.75
C ARG A 86 -20.05 0.22 -6.71
N GLY A 87 -19.32 0.09 -7.83
CA GLY A 87 -19.52 0.95 -8.98
C GLY A 87 -20.97 0.82 -9.45
N LYS A 88 -21.63 1.96 -9.59
CA LYS A 88 -22.92 2.06 -10.26
C LYS A 88 -22.58 2.20 -11.74
N GLU A 89 -22.68 1.11 -12.49
CA GLU A 89 -22.67 1.17 -13.95
C GLU A 89 -23.90 1.96 -14.38
N THR A 90 -23.65 3.11 -15.00
CA THR A 90 -24.61 3.84 -15.80
C THR A 90 -24.64 3.18 -17.17
N SER A 91 -25.77 2.61 -17.55
CA SER A 91 -26.09 2.35 -18.95
C SER A 91 -27.50 2.87 -19.19
N SER A 92 -27.53 4.01 -19.88
CA SER A 92 -28.71 4.65 -20.44
C SER A 92 -29.25 3.82 -21.61
N SER A 93 -30.55 3.59 -21.65
CA SER A 93 -31.48 3.86 -22.78
C SER A 93 -32.88 3.46 -22.35
#